data_AF-A0A2A4XHV6-F1
#
_entry.id   AF-A0A2A4XHV6-F1
#
_cell.length_a   1.000
_cell.length_b   1.000
_cell.length_c   1.000
_cell.angle_alpha   90.00
_cell.angle_beta   90.00
_cell.angle_gamma   90.00
#
_symmetry.space_group_name_H-M   'P 1'
#
loop_
_entity.id
_entity.type
_entity.pdbx_description
1 polymer ?
#
loop_
_entity_poly.entity_id
_entity_poly.type
_entity_poly.pdbx_seq_one_letter_code
_entity_poly.pdbx_strand_id
1 'polypeptide(L)'
;MGELTAGVNWMAVGISAILSFGLGALWFSPMMFGEKWAAGVGIEIGGESTQPKAALILQFLGTCLLAWLIGIAAASDALMLASLITLTISVLMIASGLFGGNSRYAAIAEGVFPIAMFLIMMLCHAVL
;
A
#
# COMPACT_ATOMS: atom_id res chain seq x y z
N MET A 1 -25.07 -2.03 -5.48
CA MET A 1 -24.79 -1.45 -4.14
C MET A 1 -24.41 -2.52 -3.12
N GLY A 2 -25.17 -3.61 -2.99
CA GLY A 2 -24.86 -4.68 -2.02
C GLY A 2 -23.49 -5.33 -2.21
N GLU A 3 -23.03 -5.52 -3.45
CA GLU A 3 -21.73 -6.13 -3.77
C GLU A 3 -20.52 -5.40 -3.15
N LEU A 4 -20.65 -4.09 -2.90
CA LEU A 4 -19.55 -3.30 -2.34
C LEU A 4 -19.62 -3.19 -0.81
N THR A 5 -20.76 -3.49 -0.17
CA THR A 5 -20.96 -3.13 1.25
C THR A 5 -21.56 -4.24 2.10
N ALA A 6 -22.24 -5.21 1.51
CA ALA A 6 -22.87 -6.30 2.24
C ALA A 6 -21.80 -7.28 2.76
N GLY A 7 -21.89 -7.63 4.04
CA GLY A 7 -20.97 -8.58 4.68
C GLY A 7 -19.58 -8.05 5.00
N VAL A 8 -19.25 -6.81 4.58
CA VAL A 8 -17.94 -6.21 4.83
C VAL A 8 -17.78 -5.87 6.32
N ASN A 9 -16.70 -6.36 6.94
CA ASN A 9 -16.30 -5.94 8.28
C ASN A 9 -15.63 -4.54 8.20
N TRP A 10 -16.43 -3.49 8.40
CA TRP A 10 -15.96 -2.10 8.34
C TRP A 10 -14.95 -1.73 9.44
N MET A 11 -14.98 -2.44 10.58
CA MET A 11 -13.99 -2.23 11.64
C MET A 11 -12.61 -2.73 11.21
N ALA A 12 -12.56 -3.92 10.60
CA ALA A 12 -11.32 -4.45 10.02
C ALA A 12 -10.80 -3.56 8.87
N VAL A 13 -11.69 -3.06 7.99
CA VAL A 13 -11.31 -2.12 6.92
C VAL A 13 -10.71 -0.84 7.49
N GLY A 14 -11.36 -0.20 8.47
CA GLY A 14 -10.90 1.06 9.04
C GLY A 14 -9.57 0.93 9.79
N ILE A 15 -9.44 -0.09 10.64
CA ILE A 15 -8.21 -0.32 11.43
C ILE A 15 -7.05 -0.69 10.50
N SER A 16 -7.26 -1.60 9.55
CA SER A 16 -6.19 -2.00 8.63
C SER A 16 -5.73 -0.87 7.71
N ALA A 17 -6.63 0.03 7.28
CA ALA A 17 -6.27 1.20 6.49
C ALA A 17 -5.35 2.15 7.27
N ILE A 18 -5.67 2.42 8.53
CA ILE A 18 -4.84 3.28 9.41
C ILE A 18 -3.46 2.65 9.63
N LEU A 19 -3.41 1.35 9.98
CA LEU A 19 -2.16 0.64 10.19
C LEU A 19 -1.30 0.57 8.91
N SER A 20 -1.92 0.31 7.76
CA SER A 20 -1.24 0.23 6.47
C SER A 20 -0.71 1.60 6.00
N PHE A 21 -1.48 2.67 6.21
CA PHE A 21 -1.01 4.02 5.91
C PHE A 21 0.14 4.43 6.84
N GLY A 22 0.02 4.12 8.14
CA GLY A 22 1.08 4.31 9.12
C GLY A 22 2.35 3.52 8.79
N LEU A 23 2.22 2.30 8.26
CA LEU A 23 3.35 1.53 7.75
C LEU A 23 4.12 2.32 6.69
N GLY A 24 3.45 3.09 5.83
CA GLY A 24 4.11 3.92 4.82
C GLY A 24 5.15 4.88 5.43
N ALA A 25 4.82 5.51 6.56
CA ALA A 25 5.76 6.38 7.26
C ALA A 25 7.01 5.62 7.73
N LEU A 26 6.84 4.39 8.24
CA LEU A 26 7.96 3.54 8.66
C LEU A 26 8.74 2.99 7.45
N TRP A 27 8.03 2.55 6.41
CA TRP A 27 8.57 1.90 5.22
C TRP A 27 9.55 2.80 4.47
N PHE A 28 9.15 4.06 4.25
CA PHE A 28 9.94 5.07 3.56
C PHE A 28 10.80 5.92 4.50
N SER A 29 10.91 5.56 5.78
CA SER A 29 11.82 6.21 6.74
C SER A 29 13.27 5.71 6.60
N PRO A 30 14.26 6.46 7.12
CA PRO A 30 15.65 5.99 7.23
C PRO A 30 15.81 4.66 7.99
N MET A 31 14.87 4.32 8.87
CA MET A 31 14.94 3.12 9.70
C MET A 31 14.67 1.82 8.91
N MET A 32 13.98 1.89 7.77
CA MET A 32 13.72 0.72 6.91
C MET A 32 14.33 0.89 5.51
N PHE A 33 13.51 1.20 4.50
CA PHE A 33 13.92 1.20 3.09
C PHE A 33 14.18 2.61 2.56
N GLY A 34 13.93 3.64 3.38
CA GLY A 34 13.92 5.03 2.97
C GLY A 34 15.22 5.50 2.34
N GLU A 35 16.39 5.28 2.96
CA GLU A 35 17.66 5.86 2.48
C GLU A 35 17.99 5.46 1.03
N LYS A 36 17.95 4.15 0.75
CA LYS A 36 18.23 3.61 -0.58
C LYS A 36 17.09 3.87 -1.56
N TRP A 37 15.84 3.91 -1.09
CA TRP A 37 14.70 4.30 -1.91
C TRP A 37 14.85 5.76 -2.38
N ALA A 38 15.09 6.69 -1.45
CA ALA A 38 15.22 8.12 -1.69
C ALA A 38 16.37 8.43 -2.67
N ALA A 39 17.55 7.86 -2.43
CA ALA A 39 18.67 7.95 -3.37
C ALA A 39 18.31 7.37 -4.75
N GLY A 40 17.52 6.30 -4.77
CA GLY A 40 17.07 5.63 -5.98
C GLY A 40 15.99 6.35 -6.77
N VAL A 41 15.27 7.30 -6.16
CA VAL A 41 14.29 8.18 -6.82
C VAL A 41 14.82 9.62 -6.99
N GLY A 42 16.06 9.90 -6.57
CA GLY A 42 16.68 11.22 -6.68
C GLY A 42 16.20 12.24 -5.65
N ILE A 43 15.74 11.80 -4.48
CA ILE A 43 15.28 12.66 -3.37
C ILE A 43 16.28 12.58 -2.21
N GLU A 44 16.57 13.72 -1.58
CA GLU A 44 17.33 13.75 -0.32
C GLU A 44 16.40 13.63 0.89
N ILE A 45 16.73 12.73 1.82
CA ILE A 45 15.98 12.60 3.08
C ILE A 45 16.45 13.66 4.07
N GLY A 46 15.51 14.42 4.64
CA GLY A 46 15.80 15.42 5.67
C GLY A 46 16.19 16.80 5.15
N GLY A 47 16.18 17.02 3.84
CA GLY A 47 16.24 18.38 3.26
C GLY A 47 14.92 19.14 3.41
N GLU A 48 14.85 20.39 2.91
CA GLU A 48 13.63 21.22 2.90
C GLU A 48 12.47 20.63 2.04
N SER A 49 12.71 19.48 1.42
CA SER A 49 11.74 18.70 0.65
C SER A 49 10.59 18.20 1.53
N THR A 50 9.53 19.01 1.64
CA THR A 50 8.25 18.54 2.18
C THR A 50 7.62 17.54 1.21
N GLN A 51 7.18 16.39 1.71
CA GLN A 51 6.46 15.42 0.89
C GLN A 51 5.25 16.08 0.19
N PRO A 52 5.03 15.84 -1.11
CA PRO A 52 3.90 16.43 -1.82
C PRO A 52 2.57 16.06 -1.16
N LYS A 53 1.82 17.06 -0.68
CA LYS A 53 0.53 16.85 0.00
C LYS A 53 -0.44 16.02 -0.84
N ALA A 54 -0.45 16.24 -2.16
CA ALA A 54 -1.27 15.48 -3.10
C ALA A 54 -0.92 13.99 -3.10
N ALA A 55 0.38 13.64 -3.02
CA ALA A 55 0.83 12.25 -2.97
C ALA A 55 0.38 11.56 -1.67
N LEU A 56 0.49 12.26 -0.53
CA LEU A 56 0.01 11.74 0.76
C LEU A 56 -1.51 11.48 0.77
N ILE A 57 -2.29 12.40 0.20
CA ILE A 57 -3.75 12.25 0.08
C ILE A 57 -4.09 11.06 -0.82
N LEU A 58 -3.47 10.97 -2.00
CA LEU A 58 -3.69 9.86 -2.93
C LEU A 58 -3.26 8.52 -2.34
N GLN A 59 -2.16 8.49 -1.60
CA GLN A 59 -1.70 7.30 -0.89
C GLN A 59 -2.71 6.86 0.15
N PHE A 60 -3.22 7.77 0.98
CA PHE A 60 -4.25 7.43 1.97
C PHE A 60 -5.53 6.91 1.32
N LEU A 61 -6.01 7.60 0.28
CA LEU A 61 -7.20 7.16 -0.47
C LEU A 61 -6.98 5.79 -1.13
N GLY A 62 -5.82 5.56 -1.75
CA GLY A 62 -5.46 4.27 -2.34
C GLY A 62 -5.40 3.17 -1.29
N THR A 63 -4.85 3.44 -0.11
CA THR A 63 -4.82 2.50 1.02
C THR A 63 -6.24 2.18 1.51
N CYS A 64 -7.13 3.16 1.64
CA CYS A 64 -8.54 2.92 1.99
C CYS A 64 -9.27 2.08 0.94
N LEU A 65 -9.03 2.35 -0.34
CA LEU A 65 -9.63 1.58 -1.44
C LEU A 65 -9.13 0.13 -1.44
N LEU A 66 -7.83 -0.09 -1.22
CA LEU A 66 -7.28 -1.44 -1.11
C LEU A 66 -7.86 -2.16 0.11
N ALA A 67 -7.91 -1.52 1.28
CA ALA A 67 -8.51 -2.10 2.49
C ALA A 67 -9.97 -2.52 2.25
N TRP A 68 -10.75 -1.67 1.58
CA TRP A 68 -12.12 -1.96 1.24
C TRP A 68 -12.23 -3.14 0.25
N LEU A 69 -11.38 -3.17 -0.78
CA LEU A 69 -11.33 -4.27 -1.73
C LEU A 69 -11.01 -5.61 -1.03
N ILE A 70 -10.06 -5.62 -0.09
CA ILE A 70 -9.76 -6.81 0.72
C ILE A 70 -10.95 -7.19 1.61
N GLY A 71 -11.64 -6.20 2.19
CA GLY A 71 -12.84 -6.44 2.99
C GLY A 71 -13.98 -7.07 2.19
N ILE A 72 -14.19 -6.64 0.94
CA ILE A 72 -15.15 -7.26 0.02
C ILE A 72 -14.72 -8.70 -0.29
N ALA A 73 -13.44 -8.92 -0.58
CA ALA A 73 -12.93 -10.26 -0.89
C ALA A 73 -13.03 -11.21 0.30
N ALA A 74 -12.80 -10.74 1.52
CA ALA A 74 -12.97 -11.51 2.74
C ALA A 74 -14.45 -11.90 2.98
N ALA A 75 -15.39 -10.99 2.70
CA ALA A 75 -16.82 -11.25 2.85
C ALA A 75 -17.38 -12.22 1.79
N SER A 76 -16.69 -12.40 0.66
CA SER A 76 -17.15 -13.19 -0.50
C SER A 76 -16.30 -14.43 -0.79
N ASP A 77 -15.42 -14.84 0.13
CA ASP A 77 -14.49 -15.96 -0.02
C ASP A 77 -13.59 -15.86 -1.28
N ALA A 78 -13.28 -14.63 -1.71
CA ALA A 78 -12.53 -14.32 -2.92
C ALA A 78 -11.07 -13.90 -2.64
N LEU A 79 -10.46 -14.42 -1.58
CA LEU A 79 -9.11 -14.02 -1.14
C LEU A 79 -8.02 -14.28 -2.18
N MET A 80 -8.16 -15.33 -3.01
CA MET A 80 -7.25 -15.59 -4.13
C MET A 80 -7.29 -14.47 -5.18
N LEU A 81 -8.48 -13.96 -5.48
CA LEU A 81 -8.65 -12.82 -6.39
C LEU A 81 -8.00 -11.56 -5.81
N ALA A 82 -8.22 -11.30 -4.53
CA ALA A 82 -7.61 -10.17 -3.82
C ALA A 82 -6.07 -10.22 -3.85
N SER A 83 -5.52 -11.43 -3.69
CA SER A 83 -4.08 -11.69 -3.80
C SER A 83 -3.56 -11.38 -5.21
N LEU A 84 -4.26 -11.85 -6.25
CA LEU A 84 -3.90 -11.58 -7.64
C LEU A 84 -3.97 -10.09 -7.98
N ILE A 85 -5.00 -9.39 -7.52
CA ILE A 85 -5.15 -7.93 -7.67
C ILE A 85 -3.98 -7.21 -7.01
N THR A 86 -3.63 -7.58 -5.77
CA THR A 86 -2.50 -6.98 -5.04
C THR A 86 -1.18 -7.20 -5.78
N LEU A 87 -0.94 -8.43 -6.27
CA LEU A 87 0.24 -8.73 -7.09
C LEU A 87 0.26 -7.92 -8.39
N THR A 88 -0.90 -7.74 -9.01
CA THR A 88 -1.04 -6.94 -10.24
C THR A 88 -0.66 -5.47 -9.97
N ILE A 89 -1.19 -4.87 -8.91
CA ILE A 89 -0.82 -3.50 -8.49
C ILE A 89 0.68 -3.41 -8.23
N SER A 90 1.23 -4.38 -7.50
CA SER A 90 2.64 -4.44 -7.15
C SER A 90 3.54 -4.47 -8.39
N VAL A 91 3.27 -5.38 -9.32
CA VAL A 91 4.06 -5.53 -10.56
C VAL A 91 3.95 -4.27 -11.43
N LEU A 92 2.76 -3.68 -11.55
CA LEU A 92 2.57 -2.44 -12.32
C LEU A 92 3.30 -1.25 -11.68
N MET A 93 3.35 -1.16 -10.35
CA MET A 93 4.13 -0.13 -9.65
C MET A 93 5.64 -0.31 -9.87
N ILE A 94 6.16 -1.54 -9.80
CA ILE A 94 7.57 -1.83 -10.12
C ILE A 94 7.87 -1.38 -11.56
N ALA A 95 7.01 -1.76 -12.53
CA ALA A 95 7.18 -1.36 -13.92
C ALA A 95 7.15 0.17 -14.09
N SER A 96 6.23 0.86 -13.41
CA SER A 96 6.13 2.31 -13.43
C SER A 96 7.40 2.98 -12.90
N GLY A 97 7.95 2.52 -11.78
CA GLY A 97 9.21 3.03 -11.24
C GLY A 97 10.39 2.81 -12.19
N LEU A 98 10.47 1.63 -12.82
CA LEU A 98 11.52 1.35 -13.80
C LEU A 98 11.39 2.21 -15.06
N PHE A 99 10.18 2.47 -15.57
CA PHE A 99 9.97 3.39 -16.69
C PHE A 99 10.28 4.85 -16.31
N GLY A 100 10.03 5.22 -15.04
CA GLY A 100 10.39 6.53 -14.49
C GLY A 100 11.89 6.76 -14.31
N GLY A 101 12.73 5.75 -14.55
CA GLY A 101 14.19 5.83 -14.38
C GLY A 101 14.65 5.65 -12.93
N ASN A 102 13.75 5.25 -12.02
CA ASN A 102 14.09 4.95 -10.63
C ASN A 102 15.05 3.74 -10.60
N SER A 103 15.92 3.69 -9.58
CA SER A 103 16.76 2.51 -9.37
C SER A 103 15.90 1.26 -9.16
N ARG A 104 16.44 0.08 -9.52
CA ARG A 104 15.76 -1.21 -9.27
C ARG A 104 15.36 -1.38 -7.81
N TYR A 105 16.22 -0.93 -6.89
CA TYR A 105 15.93 -1.00 -5.46
C TYR A 105 14.70 -0.16 -5.10
N ALA A 106 14.66 1.10 -5.55
CA ALA A 106 13.54 2.00 -5.28
C ALA A 106 12.23 1.47 -5.88
N ALA A 107 12.26 1.02 -7.14
CA ALA A 107 11.09 0.47 -7.81
C ALA A 107 10.54 -0.79 -7.09
N ILE A 108 11.43 -1.68 -6.62
CA ILE A 108 11.01 -2.85 -5.84
C ILE A 108 10.46 -2.42 -4.48
N ALA A 109 11.13 -1.51 -3.77
CA ALA A 109 10.70 -1.05 -2.44
C ALA A 109 9.30 -0.41 -2.47
N GLU A 110 8.99 0.38 -3.51
CA GLU A 110 7.64 0.92 -3.74
C GLU A 110 6.66 -0.18 -4.15
N GLY A 111 7.07 -1.04 -5.09
CA GLY A 111 6.18 -2.04 -5.66
C GLY A 111 5.81 -3.18 -4.72
N VAL A 112 6.63 -3.50 -3.71
CA VAL A 112 6.27 -4.51 -2.70
C VAL A 112 5.47 -3.93 -1.53
N PHE A 113 5.33 -2.60 -1.44
CA PHE A 113 4.56 -1.96 -0.38
C PHE A 113 3.06 -2.35 -0.38
N PRO A 114 2.35 -2.45 -1.52
CA PRO A 114 1.00 -3.01 -1.56
C PRO A 114 0.88 -4.43 -1.00
N ILE A 115 1.90 -5.27 -1.18
CA ILE A 115 1.91 -6.63 -0.61
C ILE A 115 2.00 -6.56 0.91
N ALA A 116 2.84 -5.68 1.46
CA ALA A 116 2.93 -5.49 2.90
C ALA A 116 1.62 -4.97 3.51
N MET A 117 0.96 -4.02 2.83
CA MET A 117 -0.38 -3.55 3.21
C MET A 117 -1.41 -4.69 3.19
N PHE A 118 -1.43 -5.50 2.15
CA PHE A 118 -2.32 -6.67 2.04
C PHE A 118 -2.15 -7.63 3.22
N LEU A 119 -0.91 -7.92 3.62
CA LEU A 119 -0.65 -8.79 4.78
C LEU A 119 -1.23 -8.20 6.08
N ILE A 120 -1.08 -6.90 6.31
CA ILE A 120 -1.70 -6.22 7.47
C ILE A 120 -3.23 -6.33 7.41
N MET A 121 -3.83 -6.10 6.25
CA MET A 121 -5.27 -6.17 6.05
C MET A 121 -5.80 -7.58 6.31
N MET A 122 -5.12 -8.60 5.80
CA MET A 122 -5.43 -10.00 6.07
C MET A 122 -5.37 -10.35 7.56
N LEU A 123 -4.32 -9.89 8.25
CA LEU A 123 -4.18 -10.11 9.70
C LEU A 123 -5.31 -9.42 10.48
N CYS A 124 -5.70 -8.20 10.11
CA CYS A 124 -6.80 -7.50 10.76
C CYS A 124 -8.13 -8.25 10.57
N HIS A 125 -8.42 -8.73 9.36
CA HIS A 125 -9.61 -9.54 9.08
C HIS A 125 -9.61 -10.90 9.77
N ALA A 126 -8.44 -11.45 10.11
CA ALA A 126 -8.34 -12.71 10.86
C ALA A 126 -8.59 -12.53 12.37
N VAL A 127 -8.38 -11.32 12.91
CA VAL A 127 -8.45 -11.03 14.36
C VAL A 127 -9.75 -10.31 14.77
N LEU A 128 -10.40 -9.59 13.84
CA LEU A 128 -11.60 -8.77 14.06
C LEU A 128 -12.83 -9.37 13.39
#